data_AF-A0A7Z1AV78-F1
#
_entry.id   AF-A0A7Z1AV78-F1
#
_cell.length_a   1.000
_cell.length_b   1.000
_cell.length_c   1.000
_cell.angle_alpha   90.00
_cell.angle_beta   90.00
_cell.angle_gamma   90.00
#
_symmetry.space_group_name_H-M   'P 1'
#
loop_
_entity.id
_entity.type
_entity.pdbx_description
1 polymer ?
#
loop_
_entity_poly.entity_id
_entity_poly.type
_entity_poly.pdbx_seq_one_letter_code
_entity_poly.pdbx_strand_id
1 'polypeptide(L)'
;MGWGEPKWTPADLDGDEPRTLLDGEYNVLSFSADGEYLLGDRYDLEASEPVPGAARVVPVQGGDAVPVTLGEVTYPAWGPRGHAIVYLASPGTVRVVGRPGGEPKVLHDAPRLTAASLDEIYWVRGAIVVGTGEAPVVLTLSE
;
A
#
# COMPACT_ATOMS: atom_id res chain seq x y z
N MET A 1 -26.29 -7.73 -26.42
CA MET A 1 -25.13 -8.43 -25.86
C MET A 1 -25.21 -8.29 -24.36
N GLY A 2 -25.62 -9.34 -23.65
CA GLY A 2 -25.71 -9.34 -22.19
C GLY A 2 -24.45 -9.98 -21.62
N TRP A 3 -23.77 -9.28 -20.73
CA TRP A 3 -22.69 -9.86 -19.94
C TRP A 3 -23.33 -10.88 -18.99
N GLY A 4 -22.95 -12.16 -19.12
CA GLY A 4 -23.38 -13.18 -18.18
C GLY A 4 -22.74 -12.90 -16.83
N GLU A 5 -23.55 -12.84 -15.78
CA GLU A 5 -23.01 -12.74 -14.42
C GLU A 5 -22.14 -13.96 -14.13
N PRO A 6 -20.88 -13.77 -13.68
CA PRO A 6 -20.05 -14.89 -13.27
C PRO A 6 -20.70 -15.55 -12.06
N LYS A 7 -21.21 -16.78 -12.25
CA LYS A 7 -21.67 -17.65 -11.16
C LYS A 7 -20.47 -18.40 -10.62
N TRP A 8 -19.90 -17.88 -9.53
CA TRP A 8 -18.96 -18.61 -8.71
C TRP A 8 -19.74 -19.57 -7.81
N THR A 9 -19.32 -20.84 -7.78
CA THR A 9 -19.81 -21.83 -6.83
C THR A 9 -18.80 -22.00 -5.70
N PRO A 10 -19.23 -22.42 -4.50
CA PRO A 10 -18.28 -22.76 -3.42
C PRO A 10 -17.26 -23.84 -3.80
N ALA A 11 -17.56 -24.67 -4.80
CA ALA A 11 -16.64 -25.66 -5.36
C ALA A 11 -15.51 -25.05 -6.21
N ASP A 12 -15.65 -23.78 -6.63
CA ASP A 12 -14.57 -23.03 -7.30
C ASP A 12 -13.58 -22.41 -6.30
N LEU A 13 -13.87 -22.53 -4.99
CA LEU A 13 -13.04 -22.09 -3.87
C LEU A 13 -12.51 -23.33 -3.15
N ASP A 14 -11.74 -24.18 -3.84
CA ASP A 14 -10.93 -25.21 -3.20
C ASP A 14 -9.79 -24.54 -2.43
N GLY A 15 -10.07 -24.10 -1.21
CA GLY A 15 -9.13 -23.47 -0.30
C GLY A 15 -8.71 -24.40 0.83
N ASP A 16 -7.43 -24.33 1.20
CA ASP A 16 -6.96 -24.87 2.48
C ASP A 16 -7.67 -24.18 3.67
N GLU A 17 -7.50 -24.73 4.89
CA GLU A 17 -8.05 -24.10 6.10
C GLU A 17 -7.62 -22.62 6.21
N PRO A 18 -8.54 -21.70 6.55
CA PRO A 18 -8.21 -20.30 6.73
C PRO A 18 -7.06 -20.11 7.74
N ARG A 19 -6.07 -19.29 7.38
CA ARG A 19 -4.96 -18.94 8.26
C ARG A 19 -4.84 -17.44 8.44
N THR A 20 -4.45 -17.03 9.64
CA THR A 20 -4.14 -15.64 9.97
C THR A 20 -2.76 -15.27 9.40
N LEU A 21 -2.71 -14.23 8.57
CA LEU A 21 -1.45 -13.67 8.04
C LEU A 21 -1.01 -12.44 8.83
N LEU A 22 -1.93 -11.58 9.23
CA LEU A 22 -1.69 -10.43 10.09
C LEU A 22 -2.67 -10.46 11.25
N ASP A 23 -2.15 -10.23 12.46
CA ASP A 23 -2.96 -10.05 13.67
C ASP A 23 -3.05 -8.56 14.01
N GLY A 24 -4.23 -8.14 14.49
CA GLY A 24 -4.58 -6.75 14.79
C GLY A 24 -5.52 -6.09 13.79
N GLU A 25 -5.76 -4.79 14.02
CA GLU A 25 -6.68 -3.97 13.22
C GLU A 25 -5.91 -3.24 12.13
N TYR A 26 -6.28 -3.51 10.88
CA TYR A 26 -5.74 -2.86 9.69
C TYR A 26 -6.88 -2.23 8.90
N ASN A 27 -6.67 -0.98 8.49
CA ASN A 27 -7.67 -0.23 7.71
C ASN A 27 -7.46 -0.43 6.20
N VAL A 28 -6.25 -0.81 5.81
CA VAL A 28 -5.89 -1.08 4.43
C VAL A 28 -5.19 -2.43 4.36
N LEU A 29 -5.66 -3.28 3.45
CA LEU A 29 -5.04 -4.55 3.11
C LEU A 29 -4.86 -4.64 1.60
N SER A 30 -3.68 -5.08 1.15
CA SER A 30 -3.40 -5.25 -0.27
C SER A 30 -2.37 -6.34 -0.52
N PHE A 31 -2.70 -7.29 -1.39
CA PHE A 31 -1.72 -8.25 -1.88
C PHE A 31 -0.79 -7.59 -2.90
N SER A 32 0.49 -7.98 -2.88
CA SER A 32 1.42 -7.68 -3.96
C SER A 32 0.92 -8.31 -5.27
N ALA A 33 1.32 -7.74 -6.41
CA ALA A 33 0.86 -8.18 -7.72
C ALA A 33 1.24 -9.65 -8.05
N ASP A 34 2.33 -10.14 -7.47
CA ASP A 34 2.79 -11.54 -7.55
C ASP A 34 2.10 -12.46 -6.52
N GLY A 35 1.31 -11.91 -5.60
CA GLY A 35 0.62 -12.64 -4.54
C GLY A 35 1.54 -13.17 -3.43
N GLU A 36 2.81 -12.78 -3.41
CA GLU A 36 3.78 -13.29 -2.42
C GLU A 36 3.69 -12.58 -1.06
N TYR A 37 3.14 -11.37 -1.03
CA TYR A 37 3.09 -10.52 0.15
C TYR A 37 1.71 -9.94 0.39
N LEU A 38 1.35 -9.79 1.68
CA LEU A 38 0.22 -8.99 2.12
C LEU A 38 0.76 -7.74 2.83
N LEU A 39 0.40 -6.57 2.32
CA LEU A 39 0.58 -5.28 2.97
C LEU A 39 -0.63 -5.00 3.87
N GLY A 40 -0.37 -4.63 5.11
CA GLY A 40 -1.35 -4.07 6.02
C GLY A 40 -0.88 -2.70 6.49
N ASP A 41 -1.79 -1.72 6.47
CA ASP A 41 -1.54 -0.43 7.10
C ASP A 41 -2.57 -0.14 8.19
N ARG A 42 -2.08 0.43 9.28
CA ARG A 42 -2.87 0.87 10.41
C ARG A 42 -2.78 2.38 10.48
N TYR A 43 -3.82 3.04 9.99
CA TYR A 43 -3.98 4.47 10.14
C TYR A 43 -4.79 4.76 11.41
N ASP A 44 -4.19 5.41 12.39
CA ASP A 44 -4.95 5.90 13.55
C ASP A 44 -5.69 7.18 13.14
N LEU A 45 -6.97 7.04 12.81
CA LEU A 45 -7.84 8.16 12.42
C LEU A 45 -8.07 9.16 13.57
N GLU A 46 -7.83 8.75 14.82
CA GLU A 46 -8.04 9.60 16.00
C GLU A 46 -6.77 10.34 16.40
N ALA A 47 -5.60 9.72 16.22
CA ALA A 47 -4.32 10.31 16.63
C ALA A 47 -3.87 11.52 15.80
N SER A 48 -4.49 11.79 14.65
CA SER A 48 -4.11 12.87 13.71
C SER A 48 -2.65 12.85 13.23
N GLU A 49 -1.87 11.83 13.60
CA GLU A 49 -0.47 11.65 13.19
C GLU A 49 -0.21 10.22 12.71
N PRO A 50 0.55 10.04 11.62
CA PRO A 50 1.01 8.72 11.20
C PRO A 50 1.83 8.06 12.30
N VAL A 51 1.49 6.81 12.65
CA VAL A 51 2.30 6.04 13.61
C VAL A 51 3.52 5.47 12.86
N PRO A 52 4.77 5.82 13.23
CA PRO A 52 5.96 5.30 12.57
C PRO A 52 5.99 3.77 12.57
N GLY A 53 6.22 3.18 11.39
CA GLY A 53 6.16 1.74 11.23
C GLY A 53 4.79 1.15 11.60
N ALA A 54 3.67 1.78 11.30
CA ALA A 54 2.37 1.09 11.36
C ALA A 54 2.17 0.14 10.17
N ALA A 55 2.64 0.55 8.99
CA ALA A 55 2.60 -0.27 7.80
C ALA A 55 3.53 -1.50 7.91
N ARG A 56 2.97 -2.67 7.66
CA ARG A 56 3.61 -3.98 7.77
C ARG A 56 3.40 -4.78 6.49
N VAL A 57 4.38 -5.61 6.18
CA VAL A 57 4.29 -6.59 5.11
C VAL A 57 4.56 -7.96 5.70
N VAL A 58 3.73 -8.94 5.36
CA VAL A 58 3.93 -10.33 5.75
C VAL A 58 4.00 -11.22 4.50
N PRO A 59 4.90 -12.23 4.46
CA PRO A 59 4.88 -13.23 3.40
C PRO A 59 3.59 -14.05 3.46
N VAL A 60 2.92 -14.24 2.32
CA VAL A 60 1.68 -15.02 2.23
C VAL A 60 1.89 -16.46 2.65
N GLN A 61 3.08 -17.02 2.41
CA GLN A 61 3.43 -18.39 2.83
C GLN A 61 3.61 -18.55 4.35
N GLY A 62 3.60 -17.45 5.11
CA GLY A 62 3.87 -17.39 6.53
C GLY A 62 5.28 -16.88 6.83
N GLY A 63 5.47 -16.40 8.07
CA GLY A 63 6.70 -15.77 8.53
C GLY A 63 6.42 -14.50 9.33
N ASP A 64 7.48 -13.83 9.76
CA ASP A 64 7.35 -12.60 10.53
C ASP A 64 6.92 -11.43 9.65
N ALA A 65 5.97 -10.64 10.15
CA ALA A 65 5.64 -9.35 9.55
C ALA A 65 6.79 -8.36 9.76
N VAL A 66 7.20 -7.68 8.69
CA VAL A 66 8.26 -6.67 8.72
C VAL A 66 7.69 -5.29 8.43
N PRO A 67 8.25 -4.21 8.99
CA PRO A 67 7.88 -2.85 8.58
C PRO A 67 8.09 -2.63 7.08
N VAL A 68 7.24 -1.82 6.44
CA VAL A 68 7.53 -1.31 5.08
C VAL A 68 8.89 -0.58 5.07
N THR A 69 9.10 0.30 6.05
CA THR A 69 10.38 0.93 6.38
C THR A 69 10.37 1.35 7.86
N LEU A 70 11.52 1.76 8.41
CA LEU A 70 11.64 2.20 9.79
C LEU A 70 11.04 3.60 10.06
N GLY A 71 10.76 4.37 9.01
CA GLY A 71 10.18 5.71 9.11
C GLY A 71 8.66 5.75 9.14
N GLU A 72 8.14 6.98 9.10
CA GLU A 72 6.72 7.23 8.86
C GLU A 72 6.31 6.76 7.47
N VAL A 73 5.19 6.04 7.42
CA VAL A 73 4.58 5.54 6.20
C VAL A 73 3.12 5.93 6.24
N THR A 74 2.65 6.59 5.19
CA THR A 74 1.25 6.99 5.04
C THR A 74 0.78 6.57 3.67
N TYR A 75 -0.39 5.93 3.62
CA TYR A 75 -1.02 5.43 2.39
C TYR A 75 -0.02 4.62 1.54
N PRO A 76 0.46 3.45 1.99
CA PRO A 76 1.36 2.65 1.19
C PRO A 76 0.60 1.94 0.05
N ALA A 77 1.22 1.85 -1.12
CA ALA A 77 0.70 1.09 -2.26
C ALA A 77 1.79 0.29 -2.96
N TRP A 78 1.44 -0.92 -3.39
CA TRP A 78 2.32 -1.77 -4.18
C TRP A 78 2.58 -1.19 -5.56
N GLY A 79 3.83 -1.28 -6.00
CA GLY A 79 4.19 -1.09 -7.39
C GLY A 79 3.67 -2.24 -8.26
N PRO A 80 3.53 -2.02 -9.58
CA PRO A 80 2.89 -2.97 -10.49
C PRO A 80 3.65 -4.30 -10.66
N ARG A 81 4.90 -4.37 -10.20
CA ARG A 81 5.72 -5.59 -10.19
C ARG A 81 5.68 -6.35 -8.86
N GLY A 82 4.93 -5.88 -7.86
CA GLY A 82 4.77 -6.59 -6.57
C GLY A 82 5.94 -6.46 -5.59
N HIS A 83 7.09 -5.92 -5.99
CA HIS A 83 8.27 -5.88 -5.10
C HIS A 83 8.50 -4.52 -4.42
N ALA A 84 8.07 -3.42 -5.05
CA ALA A 84 8.28 -2.07 -4.56
C ALA A 84 7.02 -1.52 -3.89
N ILE A 85 7.19 -0.63 -2.91
CA ILE A 85 6.08 0.05 -2.23
C ILE A 85 6.32 1.55 -2.32
N VAL A 86 5.38 2.26 -2.91
CA VAL A 86 5.32 3.74 -2.83
C VAL A 86 4.52 4.13 -1.61
N TYR A 87 4.93 5.21 -0.97
CA TYR A 87 4.22 5.76 0.17
C TYR A 87 4.55 7.25 0.33
N LEU A 88 3.82 7.91 1.20
CA LEU A 88 4.09 9.29 1.58
C LEU A 88 4.75 9.36 2.95
N ALA A 89 5.75 10.23 3.05
CA ALA A 89 6.42 10.55 4.30
C ALA A 89 6.24 12.04 4.62
N SER A 90 6.00 12.33 5.90
CA SER A 90 5.95 13.71 6.38
C SER A 90 7.37 14.31 6.45
N PRO A 91 7.55 15.60 6.10
CA PRO A 91 6.60 16.46 5.41
C PRO A 91 6.65 16.27 3.88
N GLY A 92 5.53 15.86 3.28
CA GLY A 92 5.23 15.99 1.85
C GLY A 92 6.26 15.43 0.87
N THR A 93 6.79 14.23 1.11
CA THR A 93 7.64 13.54 0.13
C THR A 93 7.03 12.22 -0.30
N VAL A 94 7.02 11.97 -1.61
CA VAL A 94 6.67 10.66 -2.16
C VAL A 94 7.94 9.83 -2.18
N ARG A 95 7.91 8.71 -1.47
CA ARG A 95 9.06 7.81 -1.30
C ARG A 95 8.73 6.42 -1.80
N VAL A 96 9.78 5.68 -2.10
CA VAL A 96 9.69 4.29 -2.51
C VAL A 96 10.69 3.44 -1.73
N VAL A 97 10.25 2.29 -1.26
CA VAL A 97 11.15 1.20 -0.88
C VAL A 97 11.13 0.13 -1.98
N GLY A 98 12.32 -0.35 -2.36
CA GLY A 98 12.45 -1.39 -3.38
C GLY A 98 12.10 -2.80 -2.90
N ARG A 99 11.97 -2.97 -1.58
CA ARG A 99 11.52 -4.19 -0.90
C ARG A 99 11.06 -3.83 0.53
N PRO A 100 10.20 -4.64 1.17
CA PRO A 100 9.85 -4.47 2.57
C PRO A 100 11.08 -4.39 3.49
N GLY A 101 11.05 -3.50 4.47
CA GLY A 101 12.16 -3.23 5.39
C GLY A 101 13.37 -2.53 4.76
N GLY A 102 13.25 -2.12 3.49
CA GLY A 102 14.33 -1.47 2.76
C GLY A 102 14.57 -0.01 3.15
N GLU A 103 15.73 0.48 2.73
CA GLU A 103 16.06 1.92 2.73
C GLU A 103 15.17 2.66 1.72
N PRO A 104 14.46 3.72 2.15
CA PRO A 104 13.58 4.47 1.28
C PRO A 104 14.35 5.46 0.41
N LYS A 105 13.87 5.64 -0.81
CA LYS A 105 14.37 6.66 -1.74
C LYS A 105 13.29 7.70 -1.98
N VAL A 106 13.68 8.98 -1.99
CA VAL A 106 12.79 10.05 -2.42
C VAL A 106 12.58 9.92 -3.92
N LEU A 107 11.32 9.84 -4.33
CA LEU A 107 10.91 9.77 -5.71
C LEU A 107 10.43 11.13 -6.22
N HIS A 108 9.78 11.91 -5.36
CA HIS A 108 9.31 13.26 -5.69
C HIS A 108 9.13 14.11 -4.42
N ASP A 109 9.52 15.37 -4.48
CA ASP A 109 9.21 16.37 -3.46
C ASP A 109 7.83 16.97 -3.74
N ALA A 110 6.89 16.81 -2.81
CA ALA A 110 5.51 17.26 -2.97
C ALA A 110 5.06 18.03 -1.72
N PRO A 111 5.68 19.19 -1.41
CA PRO A 111 5.46 19.91 -0.15
C PRO A 111 4.01 20.39 0.05
N ARG A 112 3.19 20.38 -1.02
CA ARG A 112 1.76 20.70 -0.96
C ARG A 112 0.89 19.51 -0.55
N LEU A 113 1.42 18.29 -0.62
CA LEU A 113 0.73 17.07 -0.20
C LEU A 113 1.07 16.84 1.28
N THR A 114 0.20 17.28 2.17
CA THR A 114 0.32 16.99 3.60
C THR A 114 -0.52 15.76 3.94
N ALA A 115 -0.13 14.98 4.95
CA ALA A 115 -0.88 13.79 5.35
C ALA A 115 -2.37 14.07 5.64
N ALA A 116 -2.70 15.29 6.07
CA ALA A 116 -4.08 15.72 6.37
C ALA A 116 -4.95 16.02 5.13
N SER A 117 -4.37 16.08 3.93
CA SER A 117 -5.08 16.47 2.69
C SER A 117 -5.40 15.30 1.77
N LEU A 118 -5.09 14.07 2.20
CA LEU A 118 -4.94 12.93 1.31
C LEU A 118 -5.83 11.77 1.72
N ASP A 119 -6.34 11.10 0.70
CA ASP A 119 -7.24 9.96 0.84
C ASP A 119 -6.56 8.65 0.43
N GLU A 120 -5.67 8.69 -0.58
CA GLU A 120 -5.12 7.48 -1.20
C GLU A 120 -3.88 7.75 -2.10
N ILE A 121 -3.07 6.72 -2.33
CA ILE A 121 -2.04 6.72 -3.37
C ILE A 121 -2.17 5.48 -4.24
N TYR A 122 -1.90 5.64 -5.53
CA TYR A 122 -1.87 4.54 -6.49
C TYR A 122 -0.61 4.58 -7.32
N TRP A 123 0.01 3.41 -7.47
CA TRP A 123 1.06 3.22 -8.46
C TRP A 123 0.45 2.67 -9.74
N VAL A 124 0.49 3.47 -10.81
CA VAL A 124 0.08 3.04 -12.15
C VAL A 124 1.28 2.99 -13.10
N ARG A 125 1.13 2.38 -14.27
CA ARG A 125 2.23 2.30 -15.24
C ARG A 125 2.71 3.70 -15.64
N GLY A 126 3.95 4.03 -15.27
CA GLY A 126 4.60 5.29 -15.61
C GLY A 126 4.21 6.50 -14.75
N ALA A 127 3.35 6.34 -13.75
CA ALA A 127 2.93 7.44 -12.90
C ALA A 127 2.52 6.99 -11.49
N ILE A 128 2.48 7.95 -10.58
CA ILE A 128 1.85 7.82 -9.27
C ILE A 128 0.69 8.80 -9.24
N VAL A 129 -0.48 8.31 -8.86
CA VAL A 129 -1.67 9.14 -8.64
C VAL A 129 -1.85 9.29 -7.14
N VAL A 130 -1.91 10.52 -6.67
CA VAL A 130 -2.22 10.84 -5.27
C VAL A 130 -3.62 11.42 -5.21
N GLY A 131 -4.54 10.72 -4.55
CA GLY A 131 -5.88 11.21 -4.25
C GLY A 131 -5.81 12.26 -3.14
N THR A 132 -6.41 13.42 -3.41
CA THR A 132 -6.54 14.51 -2.43
C THR A 132 -8.02 14.81 -2.27
N GLY A 133 -8.41 15.40 -1.13
CA GLY A 133 -9.78 15.87 -0.91
C GLY A 133 -10.25 16.95 -1.90
N GLU A 134 -9.36 17.43 -2.78
CA GLU A 134 -9.67 18.32 -3.90
C GLU A 134 -9.62 17.56 -5.24
N ALA A 135 -8.50 17.68 -5.96
CA ALA A 135 -8.26 17.04 -7.25
C ALA A 135 -7.05 16.09 -7.15
N PRO A 136 -7.09 14.93 -7.82
CA PRO A 136 -5.97 14.01 -7.80
C PRO A 136 -4.75 14.63 -8.47
N VAL A 137 -3.58 14.40 -7.88
CA VAL A 137 -2.28 14.83 -8.41
C VAL A 137 -1.59 13.67 -9.10
N VAL A 138 -1.15 13.87 -10.34
CA VAL A 138 -0.43 12.85 -11.12
C VAL A 138 1.05 13.22 -11.17
N LEU A 139 1.89 12.36 -10.60
CA LEU A 139 3.34 12.45 -10.62
C LEU A 139 3.87 11.50 -11.69
N THR A 140 4.38 12.05 -12.79
CA THR A 140 4.93 11.24 -13.88
C THR A 140 6.34 10.79 -13.52
N LEU A 141 6.62 9.50 -13.72
CA LEU A 141 7.96 8.95 -13.51
C LEU A 141 8.74 9.10 -14.81
N SER A 142 9.81 9.89 -14.79
CA SER A 142 10.76 9.95 -15.90
C SER A 142 11.49 8.61 -16.02
N GLU A 143 11.57 8.07 -17.23
CA GLU A 143 12.36 6.87 -17.57
C GLU A 143 13.86 7.05 -17.31
#